data_AF-A0AAU7E0H4-F1
#
_entry.id   AF-A0AAU7E0H4-F1
#
_cell.length_a   1.000
_cell.length_b   1.000
_cell.length_c   1.000
_cell.angle_alpha   90.00
_cell.angle_beta   90.00
_cell.angle_gamma   90.00
#
_symmetry.space_group_name_H-M   'P 1'
#
loop_
_entity.id
_entity.type
_entity.pdbx_description
1 polymer ?
#
loop_
_entity_poly.entity_id
_entity_poly.type
_entity_poly.pdbx_seq_one_letter_code
_entity_poly.pdbx_strand_id
1 'polypeptide(L)'
;MSKTRSKKKSTYESAWDSAIEAPRTDLPDYEKIEKRYRRTRRAVRIWWFSAPVVLFAVLAMIGQILGAEDTGSQGETLSPTRAQAIASVEQWLERTPSPLPGAHVLTWESATALQLAEGVSPAEVDTYTRESHVVTLLTATGATVKVNVLIASDGLGRAAALTEPSLQATLPVPEELSQALLWPGMAPAALATPAEQAVESWASAFGSGDPVALRQVVGDPNAANVYLPLTGLDAVDVSIGATAQVQDKAGNPTGAVIANVTLTLNWTGVAKPVNEDSLPTVAYDLLIDGADTGAPRVVAWGGAGTGPSLQAYGNAVPVSDDEAKNVTPIEDTADAELEG
;
A
#
# COMPACT_ATOMS: atom_id res chain seq x y z
N MET A 1 90.51 -0.99 4.63
CA MET A 1 91.46 -1.97 4.03
C MET A 1 90.73 -2.80 2.99
N SER A 2 91.43 -3.19 1.93
CA SER A 2 91.04 -4.09 0.83
C SER A 2 90.12 -3.55 -0.28
N LYS A 3 90.77 -3.12 -1.36
CA LYS A 3 90.26 -3.02 -2.74
C LYS A 3 90.31 -4.42 -3.37
N THR A 4 89.31 -4.77 -4.18
CA THR A 4 89.49 -5.68 -5.35
C THR A 4 88.29 -5.51 -6.27
N ARG A 5 88.34 -4.64 -7.29
CA ARG A 5 89.00 -4.78 -8.60
C ARG A 5 88.30 -5.82 -9.49
N SER A 6 87.43 -5.29 -10.35
CA SER A 6 87.12 -5.66 -11.74
C SER A 6 87.63 -7.00 -12.26
N LYS A 7 86.71 -7.79 -12.81
CA LYS A 7 86.98 -8.61 -14.00
C LYS A 7 85.82 -8.49 -14.99
N LYS A 8 85.94 -7.50 -15.89
CA LYS A 8 85.33 -7.56 -17.21
C LYS A 8 86.00 -8.71 -17.96
N LYS A 9 85.30 -9.80 -18.19
CA LYS A 9 85.67 -10.77 -19.22
C LYS A 9 84.92 -10.40 -20.50
N SER A 10 85.66 -9.96 -21.51
CA SER A 10 85.20 -10.02 -22.90
C SER A 10 85.42 -11.43 -23.41
N THR A 11 84.41 -12.04 -24.01
CA THR A 11 84.61 -13.26 -24.79
C THR A 11 83.59 -13.27 -25.93
N TYR A 12 84.07 -12.83 -27.10
CA TYR A 12 83.73 -13.25 -28.47
C TYR A 12 82.26 -13.58 -28.79
N GLU A 13 81.59 -12.64 -29.47
CA GLU A 13 80.42 -12.92 -30.29
C GLU A 13 80.82 -13.90 -31.40
N SER A 14 80.25 -15.10 -31.33
CA SER A 14 80.29 -16.09 -32.40
C SER A 14 79.49 -15.55 -33.59
N ALA A 15 79.99 -15.71 -34.82
CA ALA A 15 79.25 -15.43 -36.05
C ALA A 15 78.02 -16.34 -36.27
N TRP A 16 77.73 -17.21 -35.28
CA TRP A 16 76.53 -18.05 -35.17
C TRP A 16 75.67 -17.70 -33.95
N ASP A 17 76.08 -16.76 -33.08
CA ASP A 17 75.23 -16.17 -32.01
C ASP A 17 74.31 -15.06 -32.55
N SER A 18 74.48 -14.66 -33.81
CA SER A 18 73.58 -13.74 -34.51
C SER A 18 72.49 -14.48 -35.31
N ALA A 19 72.13 -15.69 -34.89
CA ALA A 19 70.87 -16.28 -35.29
C ALA A 19 69.77 -15.61 -34.46
N ILE A 20 69.16 -14.56 -35.03
CA ILE A 20 67.89 -14.04 -34.53
C ILE A 20 66.89 -15.18 -34.69
N GLU A 21 66.68 -15.92 -33.61
CA GLU A 21 65.63 -16.94 -33.53
C GLU A 21 64.31 -16.18 -33.70
N ALA A 22 63.75 -16.23 -34.91
CA ALA A 22 62.46 -15.63 -35.19
C ALA A 22 61.47 -16.20 -34.16
N PRO A 23 60.75 -15.35 -33.40
CA PRO A 23 59.93 -15.84 -32.31
C PRO A 23 58.90 -16.82 -32.86
N ARG A 24 58.98 -18.08 -32.42
CA ARG A 24 57.95 -19.08 -32.71
C ARG A 24 56.63 -18.57 -32.14
N THR A 25 55.68 -18.24 -33.01
CA THR A 25 54.35 -17.71 -32.68
C THR A 25 53.47 -18.65 -31.86
N ASP A 26 53.90 -19.89 -31.65
CA ASP A 26 53.17 -20.94 -30.93
C ASP A 26 53.51 -21.06 -29.44
N LEU A 27 54.40 -20.23 -28.90
CA LEU A 27 54.66 -20.19 -27.46
C LEU A 27 54.22 -18.84 -26.89
N PRO A 28 53.37 -18.83 -25.85
CA PRO A 28 52.85 -17.59 -25.33
C PRO A 28 53.99 -16.78 -24.69
N ASP A 29 54.02 -15.50 -25.05
CA ASP A 29 55.07 -14.52 -24.76
C ASP A 29 55.34 -14.43 -23.23
N TYR A 30 56.37 -15.16 -22.76
CA TYR A 30 56.65 -15.36 -21.33
C TYR A 30 56.88 -14.04 -20.59
N GLU A 31 57.47 -13.03 -21.22
CA GLU A 31 57.64 -11.70 -20.61
C GLU A 31 56.32 -10.96 -20.39
N LYS A 32 55.35 -11.12 -21.30
CA LYS A 32 54.02 -10.51 -21.17
C LYS A 32 53.19 -11.23 -20.12
N ILE A 33 53.34 -12.55 -20.00
CA ILE A 33 52.71 -13.34 -18.94
C ILE A 33 53.29 -12.97 -17.57
N GLU A 34 54.61 -12.82 -17.45
CA GLU A 34 55.25 -12.51 -16.17
C GLU A 34 54.90 -11.10 -15.67
N LYS A 35 54.85 -10.11 -16.58
CA LYS A 35 54.40 -8.74 -16.25
C LYS A 35 52.93 -8.71 -15.82
N ARG A 36 52.07 -9.51 -16.46
CA ARG A 36 50.65 -9.65 -16.06
C ARG A 36 50.53 -10.35 -14.70
N TYR A 37 51.29 -11.40 -14.45
CA TYR A 37 51.28 -12.16 -13.20
C TYR A 37 51.73 -11.33 -12.00
N ARG A 38 52.74 -10.45 -12.16
CA ARG A 38 53.17 -9.54 -11.09
C ARG A 38 52.12 -8.45 -10.80
N ARG A 39 51.40 -7.96 -11.83
CA ARG A 39 50.30 -7.01 -11.65
C ARG A 39 49.08 -7.65 -10.99
N THR A 40 48.68 -8.85 -11.41
CA THR A 40 47.55 -9.57 -10.80
C THR A 40 47.88 -10.00 -9.37
N ARG A 41 49.10 -10.43 -9.06
CA ARG A 41 49.50 -10.78 -7.69
C ARG A 41 49.50 -9.55 -6.75
N ARG A 42 49.86 -8.37 -7.26
CA ARG A 42 49.72 -7.11 -6.51
C ARG A 42 48.25 -6.74 -6.32
N ALA A 43 47.42 -6.87 -7.35
CA ALA A 43 45.98 -6.60 -7.25
C ALA A 43 45.28 -7.55 -6.26
N VAL A 44 45.61 -8.84 -6.26
CA VAL A 44 45.06 -9.82 -5.30
C VAL A 44 45.48 -9.51 -3.87
N ARG A 45 46.73 -9.09 -3.63
CA ARG A 45 47.16 -8.65 -2.29
C ARG A 45 46.44 -7.38 -1.85
N ILE A 46 46.32 -6.39 -2.73
CA ILE A 46 45.56 -5.16 -2.44
C ILE A 46 44.12 -5.50 -2.10
N TRP A 47 43.48 -6.39 -2.87
CA TRP A 47 42.11 -6.84 -2.62
C TRP A 47 41.96 -7.55 -1.27
N TRP A 48 42.91 -8.41 -0.90
CA TRP A 48 42.91 -9.10 0.39
C TRP A 48 43.02 -8.13 1.60
N PHE A 49 43.76 -7.04 1.45
CA PHE A 49 43.87 -6.00 2.49
C PHE A 49 42.73 -4.98 2.46
N SER A 50 42.16 -4.67 1.30
CA SER A 50 41.08 -3.68 1.16
C SER A 50 39.70 -4.25 1.46
N ALA A 51 39.47 -5.55 1.25
CA ALA A 51 38.18 -6.21 1.50
C ALA A 51 37.65 -6.01 2.93
N PRO A 52 38.43 -6.21 4.02
CA PRO A 52 37.91 -5.99 5.37
C PRO A 52 37.61 -4.52 5.66
N VAL A 53 38.38 -3.58 5.10
CA VAL A 53 38.16 -2.13 5.28
C VAL A 53 36.89 -1.68 4.56
N VAL A 54 36.66 -2.15 3.33
CA VAL A 54 35.44 -1.86 2.58
C VAL A 54 34.22 -2.50 3.24
N LEU A 55 34.33 -3.74 3.74
CA LEU A 55 33.26 -4.40 4.49
C LEU A 55 32.92 -3.63 5.76
N PHE A 56 33.93 -3.15 6.50
CA PHE A 56 33.71 -2.35 7.71
C PHE A 56 33.11 -0.98 7.39
N ALA A 57 33.52 -0.34 6.30
CA ALA A 57 32.92 0.91 5.83
C ALA A 57 31.46 0.72 5.41
N VAL A 58 31.12 -0.38 4.73
CA VAL A 58 29.74 -0.73 4.37
C VAL A 58 28.91 -1.03 5.62
N LEU A 59 29.44 -1.77 6.59
CA LEU A 59 28.76 -2.03 7.86
C LEU A 59 28.56 -0.75 8.69
N ALA A 60 29.53 0.16 8.71
CA ALA A 60 29.39 1.46 9.37
C ALA A 60 28.35 2.35 8.67
N MET A 61 28.29 2.30 7.33
CA MET A 61 27.29 3.03 6.55
C MET A 61 25.89 2.44 6.73
N ILE A 62 25.76 1.11 6.80
CA ILE A 62 24.51 0.43 7.18
C ILE A 62 24.12 0.80 8.62
N GLY A 63 25.09 0.95 9.53
CA GLY A 63 24.85 1.44 10.89
C GLY A 63 24.38 2.90 10.94
N GLN A 64 24.76 3.74 9.98
CA GLN A 64 24.22 5.10 9.83
C GLN A 64 22.87 5.14 9.11
N ILE A 65 22.55 4.17 8.27
CA ILE A 65 21.24 4.03 7.62
C ILE A 65 20.21 3.41 8.60
N LEU A 66 20.64 2.47 9.46
CA LEU A 66 19.82 1.85 10.50
C LEU A 66 19.84 2.62 11.83
N GLY A 67 20.80 3.51 12.01
CA GLY A 67 20.95 4.42 13.16
C GLY A 67 20.60 5.86 12.83
N ALA A 68 20.15 6.14 11.60
CA ALA A 68 19.23 7.24 11.38
C ALA A 68 17.95 6.82 12.09
N GLU A 69 17.78 7.30 13.33
CA GLU A 69 16.52 7.23 14.03
C GLU A 69 15.44 7.74 13.06
N ASP A 70 14.64 6.81 12.57
CA ASP A 70 13.31 7.09 12.08
C ASP A 70 12.62 7.90 13.18
N THR A 71 12.52 9.21 12.98
CA THR A 71 11.54 10.05 13.69
C THR A 71 10.12 9.77 13.20
N GLY A 72 9.93 8.72 12.40
CA GLY A 72 8.64 8.17 11.99
C GLY A 72 8.26 6.97 12.84
N SER A 73 7.07 7.05 13.45
CA SER A 73 6.39 5.97 14.15
C SER A 73 6.97 5.61 15.53
N GLN A 74 6.78 6.52 16.49
CA GLN A 74 6.39 6.00 17.80
C GLN A 74 5.09 5.23 17.58
N GLY A 75 5.15 3.91 17.73
CA GLY A 75 3.96 3.09 17.90
C GLY A 75 3.08 3.77 18.94
N GLU A 76 1.77 3.78 18.69
CA GLU A 76 0.72 4.47 19.41
C GLU A 76 0.84 4.28 20.94
N THR A 77 1.76 5.01 21.59
CA THR A 77 1.80 5.13 23.04
C THR A 77 0.61 6.01 23.37
N LEU A 78 -0.52 5.36 23.65
CA LEU A 78 -1.72 5.99 24.13
C LEU A 78 -1.32 6.95 25.25
N SER A 79 -1.39 8.26 24.98
CA SER A 79 -1.08 9.25 26.00
C SER A 79 -1.99 8.97 27.20
N PRO A 80 -1.44 8.96 28.43
CA PRO A 80 -2.21 8.68 29.63
C PRO A 80 -3.33 9.71 29.84
N THR A 81 -3.24 10.89 29.21
CA THR A 81 -4.23 11.97 29.29
C THR A 81 -5.20 12.00 28.10
N ARG A 82 -5.08 11.09 27.11
CA ARG A 82 -5.96 11.03 25.93
C ARG A 82 -7.45 10.97 26.30
N ALA A 83 -7.81 10.10 27.24
CA ALA A 83 -9.22 9.94 27.64
C ALA A 83 -9.78 11.23 28.25
N GLN A 84 -8.98 11.91 29.08
CA GLN A 84 -9.37 13.20 29.66
C GLN A 84 -9.49 14.29 28.59
N ALA A 85 -8.62 14.28 27.57
CA ALA A 85 -8.70 15.22 26.46
C ALA A 85 -10.02 15.06 25.67
N ILE A 86 -10.38 13.82 25.29
CA ILE A 86 -11.62 13.53 24.58
C ILE A 86 -12.84 13.94 25.43
N ALA A 87 -12.88 13.52 26.70
CA ALA A 87 -13.98 13.85 27.61
C ALA A 87 -14.14 15.37 27.80
N SER A 88 -13.03 16.13 27.87
CA SER A 88 -13.08 17.59 28.00
C SER A 88 -13.64 18.27 26.75
N VAL A 89 -13.37 17.71 25.56
CA VAL A 89 -13.93 18.20 24.29
C VAL A 89 -15.41 17.85 24.16
N GLU A 90 -15.81 16.63 24.51
CA GLU A 90 -17.22 16.22 24.52
C GLU A 90 -18.05 17.08 25.48
N GLN A 91 -17.56 17.27 26.72
CA GLN A 91 -18.22 18.13 27.70
C GLN A 91 -18.33 19.59 27.20
N TRP A 92 -17.32 20.07 26.48
CA TRP A 92 -17.36 21.39 25.88
C TRP A 92 -18.43 21.50 24.78
N LEU A 93 -18.61 20.47 23.95
CA LEU A 93 -19.65 20.39 22.93
C LEU A 93 -21.07 20.33 23.50
N GLU A 94 -21.23 19.71 24.67
CA GLU A 94 -22.53 19.56 25.37
C GLU A 94 -23.00 20.83 26.10
N ARG A 95 -22.18 21.88 26.18
CA ARG A 95 -22.55 23.13 26.85
C ARG A 95 -23.82 23.75 26.24
N THR A 96 -24.51 24.57 27.02
CA THR A 96 -25.69 25.33 26.57
C THR A 96 -25.42 26.83 26.69
N PRO A 97 -25.33 27.58 25.57
CA PRO A 97 -25.39 27.11 24.18
C PRO A 97 -24.14 26.30 23.78
N SER A 98 -24.32 25.35 22.85
CA SER A 98 -23.21 24.53 22.35
C SER A 98 -22.27 25.40 21.50
N PRO A 99 -20.95 25.34 21.73
CA PRO A 99 -20.00 26.10 20.93
C PRO A 99 -19.95 25.62 19.47
N LEU A 100 -20.27 24.36 19.22
CA LEU A 100 -20.40 23.77 17.87
C LEU A 100 -21.61 22.82 17.82
N PRO A 101 -22.82 23.35 17.55
CA PRO A 101 -24.04 22.54 17.52
C PRO A 101 -23.96 21.40 16.50
N GLY A 102 -24.26 20.17 16.96
CA GLY A 102 -24.28 18.97 16.13
C GLY A 102 -22.90 18.44 15.72
N ALA A 103 -21.81 19.03 16.22
CA ALA A 103 -20.48 18.46 16.04
C ALA A 103 -20.25 17.28 16.98
N HIS A 104 -19.45 16.30 16.55
CA HIS A 104 -19.03 15.17 17.38
C HIS A 104 -17.56 14.84 17.12
N VAL A 105 -16.94 14.14 18.08
CA VAL A 105 -15.54 13.73 17.97
C VAL A 105 -15.41 12.66 16.88
N LEU A 106 -14.55 12.92 15.90
CA LEU A 106 -14.21 11.97 14.84
C LEU A 106 -13.01 11.12 15.24
N THR A 107 -11.93 11.77 15.67
CA THR A 107 -10.71 11.06 16.09
C THR A 107 -9.81 11.93 16.97
N TRP A 108 -8.94 11.30 17.74
CA TRP A 108 -7.81 11.95 18.40
C TRP A 108 -6.56 11.84 17.51
N GLU A 109 -5.85 12.95 17.31
CA GLU A 109 -4.71 12.99 16.38
C GLU A 109 -3.36 12.90 17.09
N SER A 110 -3.13 13.72 18.12
CA SER A 110 -1.82 13.81 18.76
C SER A 110 -1.86 14.38 20.17
N ALA A 111 -0.75 14.20 20.89
CA ALA A 111 -0.44 14.89 22.14
C ALA A 111 0.99 15.42 22.06
N THR A 112 1.19 16.69 22.43
CA THR A 112 2.49 17.33 22.53
C THR A 112 2.76 17.69 23.98
N ALA A 113 3.77 17.09 24.60
CA ALA A 113 4.21 17.47 25.93
C ALA A 113 4.82 18.88 25.88
N LEU A 114 4.29 19.79 26.70
CA LEU A 114 4.84 21.13 26.84
C LEU A 114 6.05 21.07 27.76
N GLN A 115 7.22 21.37 27.20
CA GLN A 115 8.44 21.51 27.98
C GLN A 115 8.42 22.85 28.73
N LEU A 116 9.01 22.84 29.93
CA LEU A 116 9.23 24.08 30.66
C LEU A 116 10.24 24.96 29.92
N ALA A 117 10.04 26.27 30.00
CA ALA A 117 10.98 27.23 29.45
C ALA A 117 12.36 27.07 30.10
N GLU A 118 13.42 27.24 29.31
CA GLU A 118 14.80 27.18 29.80
C GLU A 118 15.05 28.30 30.84
N GLY A 119 15.70 27.94 31.95
CA GLY A 119 16.08 28.90 33.00
C GLY A 119 15.07 29.09 34.14
N VAL A 120 13.95 28.35 34.16
CA VAL A 120 13.01 28.36 35.30
C VAL A 120 13.62 27.63 36.50
N SER A 121 13.60 28.29 37.67
CA SER A 121 14.10 27.70 38.93
C SER A 121 13.22 26.51 39.35
N PRO A 122 13.79 25.38 39.81
CA PRO A 122 13.02 24.23 40.30
C PRO A 122 12.06 24.55 41.45
N ALA A 123 12.23 25.70 42.11
CA ALA A 123 11.35 26.17 43.19
C ALA A 123 10.04 26.79 42.68
N GLU A 124 9.95 27.16 41.39
CA GLU A 124 8.77 27.77 40.75
C GLU A 124 7.99 26.78 39.87
N VAL A 125 8.47 25.53 39.78
CA VAL A 125 7.91 24.49 38.91
C VAL A 125 6.98 23.58 39.71
N ASP A 126 5.72 23.50 39.31
CA ASP A 126 4.82 22.47 39.83
C ASP A 126 5.17 21.09 39.28
N THR A 127 4.76 20.03 39.99
CA THR A 127 5.05 18.64 39.61
C THR A 127 4.13 18.11 38.49
N TYR A 128 3.38 18.98 37.81
CA TYR A 128 2.39 18.58 36.82
C TYR A 128 3.02 18.48 35.43
N THR A 129 2.74 17.37 34.75
CA THR A 129 3.04 17.21 33.32
C THR A 129 1.92 17.87 32.52
N ARG A 130 2.26 18.52 31.40
CA ARG A 130 1.30 19.23 30.55
C ARG A 130 1.38 18.70 29.14
N GLU A 131 0.23 18.36 28.57
CA GLU A 131 0.11 17.87 27.21
C GLU A 131 -0.96 18.67 26.46
N SER A 132 -0.58 19.22 25.30
CA SER A 132 -1.52 19.80 24.36
C SER A 132 -2.00 18.71 23.41
N HIS A 133 -3.29 18.40 23.45
CA HIS A 133 -3.90 17.38 22.60
C HIS A 133 -4.61 18.01 21.41
N VAL A 134 -4.54 17.35 20.26
CA VAL A 134 -5.29 17.69 19.05
C VAL A 134 -6.37 16.65 18.82
N VAL A 135 -7.63 17.10 18.74
CA VAL A 135 -8.82 16.28 18.48
C VAL A 135 -9.51 16.81 17.23
N THR A 136 -9.88 15.92 16.32
CA THR A 136 -10.61 16.27 15.10
C THR A 136 -12.09 15.98 15.29
N LEU A 137 -12.90 16.99 14.99
CA LEU A 137 -14.36 16.93 15.05
C LEU A 137 -14.95 16.91 13.65
N LEU A 138 -16.09 16.25 13.50
CA LEU A 138 -16.96 16.37 12.34
C LEU A 138 -18.13 17.29 12.69
N THR A 139 -18.31 18.37 11.94
CA THR A 139 -19.44 19.30 12.13
C THR A 139 -20.72 18.77 11.52
N ALA A 140 -21.87 19.35 11.88
CA ALA A 140 -23.16 19.02 11.28
C ALA A 140 -23.22 19.26 9.75
N THR A 141 -22.33 20.10 9.21
CA THR A 141 -22.21 20.36 7.77
C THR A 141 -21.25 19.38 7.06
N GLY A 142 -20.71 18.39 7.77
CA GLY A 142 -19.72 17.44 7.25
C GLY A 142 -18.30 17.99 7.15
N ALA A 143 -18.01 19.18 7.69
CA ALA A 143 -16.66 19.74 7.68
C ALA A 143 -15.85 19.17 8.86
N THR A 144 -14.55 18.94 8.66
CA THR A 144 -13.64 18.55 9.74
C THR A 144 -12.99 19.79 10.35
N VAL A 145 -13.02 19.92 11.69
CA VAL A 145 -12.34 21.00 12.43
C VAL A 145 -11.39 20.43 13.47
N LYS A 146 -10.27 21.11 13.71
CA LYS A 146 -9.30 20.70 14.73
C LYS A 146 -9.52 21.48 16.02
N VAL A 147 -9.47 20.77 17.14
CA VAL A 147 -9.61 21.32 18.48
C VAL A 147 -8.38 21.01 19.29
N ASN A 148 -7.78 22.03 19.90
CA ASN A 148 -6.72 21.82 20.88
C ASN A 148 -7.26 21.92 22.29
N VAL A 149 -6.87 20.99 23.14
CA VAL A 149 -7.14 21.04 24.58
C VAL A 149 -5.86 20.79 25.36
N LEU A 150 -5.59 21.65 26.33
CA LEU A 150 -4.44 21.52 27.20
C LEU A 150 -4.82 20.74 28.46
N ILE A 151 -4.20 19.58 28.65
CA ILE A 151 -4.41 18.73 29.82
C ILE A 151 -3.17 18.78 30.71
N ALA A 152 -3.39 18.98 32.01
CA ALA A 152 -2.38 18.73 33.03
C ALA A 152 -2.64 17.39 33.70
N SER A 153 -1.58 16.66 34.02
CA SER A 153 -1.63 15.42 34.81
C SER A 153 -0.61 15.43 35.94
N ASP A 154 -0.92 14.67 36.99
CA ASP A 154 0.00 14.41 38.09
C ASP A 154 0.64 13.01 37.99
N GLY A 155 1.67 12.77 38.80
CA GLY A 155 2.34 11.48 38.90
C GLY A 155 1.48 10.34 39.49
N LEU A 156 0.22 10.61 39.83
CA LEU A 156 -0.76 9.64 40.33
C LEU A 156 -1.81 9.28 39.27
N GLY A 157 -1.68 9.81 38.04
CA GLY A 157 -2.58 9.52 36.92
C GLY A 157 -3.88 10.33 36.94
N ARG A 158 -4.00 11.36 37.79
CA ARG A 158 -5.13 12.30 37.75
C ARG A 158 -4.85 13.35 36.69
N ALA A 159 -5.85 13.67 35.88
CA ALA A 159 -5.72 14.62 34.79
C ALA A 159 -6.90 15.61 34.76
N ALA A 160 -6.64 16.85 34.34
CA ALA A 160 -7.66 17.87 34.18
C ALA A 160 -7.33 18.84 33.05
N ALA A 161 -8.35 19.37 32.38
CA ALA A 161 -8.17 20.43 31.39
C ALA A 161 -7.79 21.74 32.09
N LEU A 162 -6.68 22.36 31.67
CA LEU A 162 -6.22 23.64 32.20
C LEU A 162 -6.96 24.82 31.56
N THR A 163 -7.34 24.67 30.30
CA THR A 163 -8.00 25.72 29.51
C THR A 163 -9.18 25.13 28.76
N GLU A 164 -10.05 26.02 28.31
CA GLU A 164 -11.11 25.62 27.38
C GLU A 164 -10.51 25.13 26.05
N PRO A 165 -11.19 24.20 25.36
CA PRO A 165 -10.79 23.79 24.03
C PRO A 165 -10.80 24.98 23.06
N SER A 166 -9.81 25.02 22.17
CA SER A 166 -9.66 26.06 21.16
C SER A 166 -9.81 25.49 19.76
N LEU A 167 -10.49 26.22 18.88
CA LEU A 167 -10.71 25.82 17.49
C LEU A 167 -9.60 26.30 16.57
N GLN A 168 -9.15 25.41 15.69
CA GLN A 168 -8.30 25.74 14.56
C GLN A 168 -9.07 25.54 13.26
N ALA A 169 -8.94 26.52 12.37
CA ALA A 169 -9.49 26.43 11.03
C ALA A 169 -8.73 25.35 10.24
N THR A 170 -9.50 24.49 9.58
CA THR A 170 -8.96 23.55 8.60
C THR A 170 -9.09 24.18 7.23
N LEU A 171 -8.15 23.87 6.33
CA LEU A 171 -8.28 24.28 4.94
C LEU A 171 -9.52 23.60 4.33
N PRO A 172 -10.33 24.33 3.54
CA PRO A 172 -11.42 23.70 2.81
C PRO A 172 -10.85 22.68 1.82
N VAL A 173 -11.59 21.59 1.59
CA VAL A 173 -11.25 20.61 0.55
C VAL A 173 -11.52 21.26 -0.81
N PRO A 174 -10.52 21.43 -1.70
CA PRO A 174 -10.76 21.92 -3.05
C PRO A 174 -11.73 21.02 -3.81
N GLU A 175 -12.66 21.62 -4.57
CA GLU A 175 -13.63 20.88 -5.39
C GLU A 175 -12.90 19.97 -6.39
N GLU A 176 -11.73 20.38 -6.87
CA GLU A 176 -10.90 19.63 -7.81
C GLU A 176 -10.48 18.25 -7.27
N LEU A 177 -10.39 18.08 -5.95
CA LEU A 177 -10.09 16.78 -5.34
C LEU A 177 -11.24 15.78 -5.50
N SER A 178 -12.49 16.26 -5.56
CA SER A 178 -13.66 15.41 -5.86
C SER A 178 -13.69 14.93 -7.32
N GLN A 179 -12.95 15.62 -8.19
CA GLN A 179 -12.84 15.31 -9.62
C GLN A 179 -11.49 14.63 -9.97
N ALA A 180 -10.75 14.19 -8.96
CA ALA A 180 -9.48 13.52 -9.16
C ALA A 180 -9.67 12.25 -10.02
N LEU A 181 -8.70 12.01 -10.91
CA LEU A 181 -8.71 10.82 -11.77
C LEU A 181 -8.67 9.56 -10.91
N LEU A 182 -9.62 8.65 -11.15
CA LEU A 182 -9.72 7.39 -10.41
C LEU A 182 -8.48 6.50 -10.61
N TRP A 183 -7.96 6.42 -11.83
CA TRP A 183 -6.74 5.67 -12.16
C TRP A 183 -5.74 6.57 -12.90
N PRO A 184 -4.87 7.29 -12.16
CA PRO A 184 -3.87 8.17 -12.76
C PRO A 184 -2.93 7.39 -13.70
N GLY A 185 -2.72 7.92 -14.90
CA GLY A 185 -1.79 7.34 -15.89
C GLY A 185 -2.40 6.29 -16.81
N MET A 186 -3.69 5.96 -16.68
CA MET A 186 -4.38 5.07 -17.61
C MET A 186 -5.17 5.85 -18.67
N ALA A 187 -5.23 5.32 -19.88
CA ALA A 187 -6.00 5.91 -20.97
C ALA A 187 -7.49 5.53 -20.82
N PRO A 188 -8.43 6.48 -20.94
CA PRO A 188 -9.86 6.16 -20.92
C PRO A 188 -10.22 5.26 -22.11
N ALA A 189 -11.17 4.36 -21.90
CA ALA A 189 -11.66 3.44 -22.92
C ALA A 189 -13.18 3.51 -23.02
N ALA A 190 -13.76 3.40 -24.21
CA ALA A 190 -15.20 3.19 -24.35
C ALA A 190 -15.53 1.72 -24.09
N LEU A 191 -16.63 1.45 -23.40
CA LEU A 191 -17.11 0.09 -23.19
C LEU A 191 -18.13 -0.26 -24.28
N ALA A 192 -18.01 -1.43 -24.89
CA ALA A 192 -18.97 -1.91 -25.87
C ALA A 192 -20.18 -2.56 -25.15
N THR A 193 -21.37 -2.52 -25.77
CA THR A 193 -22.59 -3.09 -25.20
C THR A 193 -22.47 -4.55 -24.72
N PRO A 194 -21.77 -5.47 -25.43
CA PRO A 194 -21.57 -6.82 -24.89
C PRO A 194 -20.84 -6.84 -23.54
N ALA A 195 -19.91 -5.89 -23.33
CA ALA A 195 -19.14 -5.80 -22.10
C ALA A 195 -19.96 -5.16 -20.97
N GLU A 196 -20.84 -4.21 -21.28
CA GLU A 196 -21.85 -3.71 -20.34
C GLU A 196 -22.76 -4.85 -19.85
N GLN A 197 -23.24 -5.69 -20.76
CA GLN A 197 -24.05 -6.87 -20.42
C GLN A 197 -23.29 -7.91 -19.59
N ALA A 198 -21.97 -8.06 -19.82
CA ALA A 198 -21.13 -8.91 -18.99
C ALA A 198 -21.00 -8.38 -17.55
N VAL A 199 -20.96 -7.05 -17.36
CA VAL A 199 -20.98 -6.41 -16.04
C VAL A 199 -22.32 -6.65 -15.33
N GLU A 200 -23.44 -6.47 -16.03
CA GLU A 200 -24.78 -6.75 -15.49
C GLU A 200 -24.93 -8.22 -15.09
N SER A 201 -24.48 -9.13 -15.95
CA SER A 201 -24.50 -10.58 -15.68
C SER A 201 -23.65 -10.95 -14.47
N TRP A 202 -22.47 -10.32 -14.34
CA TRP A 202 -21.60 -10.50 -13.18
C TRP A 202 -22.26 -9.97 -11.91
N ALA A 203 -22.85 -8.78 -11.93
CA ALA A 203 -23.49 -8.17 -10.76
C ALA A 203 -24.68 -9.01 -10.27
N SER A 204 -25.50 -9.52 -11.19
CA SER A 204 -26.60 -10.43 -10.88
C SER A 204 -26.09 -11.73 -10.24
N ALA A 205 -25.08 -12.37 -10.83
CA ALA A 205 -24.51 -13.59 -10.26
C ALA A 205 -23.81 -13.34 -8.92
N PHE A 206 -23.13 -12.21 -8.77
CA PHE A 206 -22.48 -11.80 -7.53
C PHE A 206 -23.49 -11.53 -6.41
N GLY A 207 -24.68 -11.00 -6.73
CA GLY A 207 -25.75 -10.78 -5.76
C GLY A 207 -26.64 -11.99 -5.48
N SER A 208 -26.56 -13.05 -6.28
CA SER A 208 -27.51 -14.18 -6.25
C SER A 208 -27.37 -15.14 -5.06
N GLY A 209 -26.23 -15.13 -4.38
CA GLY A 209 -25.88 -16.15 -3.40
C GLY A 209 -25.45 -17.51 -3.99
N ASP A 210 -25.45 -17.68 -5.33
CA ASP A 210 -25.06 -18.92 -5.99
C ASP A 210 -23.56 -18.89 -6.45
N PRO A 211 -22.67 -19.63 -5.78
CA PRO A 211 -21.24 -19.66 -6.13
C PRO A 211 -20.96 -20.31 -7.49
N VAL A 212 -21.84 -21.22 -7.96
CA VAL A 212 -21.71 -21.88 -9.26
C VAL A 212 -22.10 -20.91 -10.37
N ALA A 213 -23.19 -20.17 -10.22
CA ALA A 213 -23.61 -19.13 -11.16
C ALA A 213 -22.52 -18.06 -11.32
N LEU A 214 -21.97 -17.57 -10.20
CA LEU A 214 -20.88 -16.59 -10.23
C LEU A 214 -19.64 -17.13 -10.96
N ARG A 215 -19.23 -18.37 -10.67
CA ARG A 215 -18.10 -19.01 -11.36
C ARG A 215 -18.34 -19.12 -12.88
N GLN A 216 -19.55 -19.46 -13.31
CA GLN A 216 -19.87 -19.60 -14.73
C GLN A 216 -19.75 -18.26 -15.49
N VAL A 217 -20.19 -17.17 -14.87
CA VAL A 217 -20.06 -15.82 -15.46
C VAL A 217 -18.60 -15.40 -15.53
N VAL A 218 -17.83 -15.62 -14.46
CA VAL A 218 -16.39 -15.33 -14.42
C VAL A 218 -15.61 -16.13 -15.48
N GLY A 219 -16.04 -17.36 -15.76
CA GLY A 219 -15.44 -18.20 -16.80
C GLY A 219 -14.02 -18.65 -16.47
N ASP A 220 -13.73 -18.90 -15.19
CA ASP A 220 -12.46 -19.43 -14.74
C ASP A 220 -12.22 -20.86 -15.27
N PRO A 221 -11.14 -21.10 -16.03
CA PRO A 221 -10.81 -22.43 -16.53
C PRO A 221 -10.39 -23.42 -15.43
N ASN A 222 -9.96 -22.93 -14.25
CA ASN A 222 -9.56 -23.77 -13.15
C ASN A 222 -10.77 -24.27 -12.35
N ALA A 223 -10.97 -25.58 -12.32
CA ALA A 223 -12.12 -26.16 -11.65
C ALA A 223 -12.06 -26.19 -10.13
N ALA A 224 -10.88 -26.02 -9.54
CA ALA A 224 -10.67 -25.98 -8.09
C ALA A 224 -10.91 -24.59 -7.47
N ASN A 225 -11.21 -23.58 -8.30
CA ASN A 225 -11.50 -22.24 -7.85
C ASN A 225 -12.98 -22.09 -7.50
N VAL A 226 -13.25 -21.54 -6.32
CA VAL A 226 -14.60 -21.20 -5.85
C VAL A 226 -14.71 -19.70 -5.64
N TYR A 227 -15.89 -19.15 -5.92
CA TYR A 227 -16.17 -17.74 -5.74
C TYR A 227 -17.25 -17.54 -4.69
N LEU A 228 -17.16 -16.45 -3.93
CA LEU A 228 -18.08 -16.12 -2.85
C LEU A 228 -19.02 -14.99 -3.31
N PRO A 229 -20.27 -15.30 -3.67
CA PRO A 229 -21.30 -14.29 -3.92
C PRO A 229 -21.80 -13.67 -2.61
N LEU A 230 -22.41 -12.50 -2.72
CA LEU A 230 -23.25 -11.93 -1.67
C LEU A 230 -24.57 -12.72 -1.58
N THR A 231 -25.11 -12.85 -0.38
CA THR A 231 -26.38 -13.53 -0.09
C THR A 231 -27.37 -12.56 0.53
N GLY A 232 -28.66 -12.70 0.23
CA GLY A 232 -29.73 -11.89 0.84
C GLY A 232 -30.06 -10.61 0.07
N LEU A 233 -29.73 -10.55 -1.23
CA LEU A 233 -30.14 -9.48 -2.13
C LEU A 233 -31.32 -9.94 -2.98
N ASP A 234 -32.35 -9.11 -3.11
CA ASP A 234 -33.48 -9.33 -4.02
C ASP A 234 -33.13 -8.91 -5.45
N ALA A 235 -32.33 -7.85 -5.58
CA ALA A 235 -31.90 -7.30 -6.86
C ALA A 235 -30.63 -6.46 -6.69
N VAL A 236 -29.90 -6.30 -7.79
CA VAL A 236 -28.73 -5.44 -7.90
C VAL A 236 -28.86 -4.62 -9.18
N ASP A 237 -28.88 -3.30 -9.05
CA ASP A 237 -28.80 -2.40 -10.19
C ASP A 237 -27.36 -1.94 -10.41
N VAL A 238 -26.99 -1.72 -11.67
CA VAL A 238 -25.61 -1.43 -12.08
C VAL A 238 -25.55 -0.06 -12.73
N SER A 239 -24.60 0.76 -12.30
CA SER A 239 -24.19 1.98 -13.01
C SER A 239 -22.69 1.93 -13.30
N ILE A 240 -22.33 2.08 -14.58
CA ILE A 240 -20.94 2.07 -15.01
C ILE A 240 -20.43 3.51 -15.04
N GLY A 241 -19.37 3.77 -14.28
CA GLY A 241 -18.67 5.04 -14.20
C GLY A 241 -17.46 5.08 -15.13
N ALA A 242 -16.30 5.41 -14.57
CA ALA A 242 -15.07 5.53 -15.34
C ALA A 242 -14.57 4.19 -15.88
N THR A 243 -14.01 4.20 -17.09
CA THR A 243 -13.46 3.02 -17.77
C THR A 243 -12.09 3.34 -18.34
N ALA A 244 -11.15 2.39 -18.28
CA ALA A 244 -9.80 2.58 -18.77
C ALA A 244 -9.23 1.34 -19.44
N GLN A 245 -8.38 1.57 -20.44
CA GLN A 245 -7.73 0.52 -21.21
C GLN A 245 -6.57 -0.09 -20.42
N VAL A 246 -6.56 -1.42 -20.26
CA VAL A 246 -5.40 -2.11 -19.69
C VAL A 246 -4.30 -2.17 -20.74
N GLN A 247 -3.08 -1.83 -20.35
CA GLN A 247 -1.90 -1.85 -21.20
C GLN A 247 -0.92 -2.95 -20.75
N ASP A 248 -0.18 -3.51 -21.70
CA ASP A 248 0.93 -4.41 -21.41
C ASP A 248 2.15 -3.64 -20.84
N LYS A 249 3.22 -4.36 -20.48
CA LYS A 249 4.46 -3.75 -19.96
C LYS A 249 5.18 -2.83 -20.96
N ALA A 250 4.84 -2.92 -22.24
CA ALA A 250 5.36 -2.07 -23.30
C ALA A 250 4.45 -0.86 -23.61
N GLY A 251 3.30 -0.74 -22.91
CA GLY A 251 2.33 0.34 -23.09
C GLY A 251 1.34 0.09 -24.23
N ASN A 252 1.28 -1.12 -24.81
CA ASN A 252 0.31 -1.43 -25.85
C ASN A 252 -1.04 -1.79 -25.21
N PRO A 253 -2.17 -1.39 -25.82
CA PRO A 253 -3.48 -1.79 -25.35
C PRO A 253 -3.63 -3.32 -25.43
N THR A 254 -4.20 -3.89 -24.37
CA THR A 254 -4.63 -5.29 -24.34
C THR A 254 -6.11 -5.38 -24.74
N GLY A 255 -6.68 -6.58 -24.87
CA GLY A 255 -8.13 -6.77 -25.02
C GLY A 255 -8.92 -6.52 -23.74
N ALA A 256 -8.25 -6.19 -22.63
CA ALA A 256 -8.88 -6.01 -21.32
C ALA A 256 -9.13 -4.54 -21.00
N VAL A 257 -10.25 -4.27 -20.33
CA VAL A 257 -10.68 -2.96 -19.85
C VAL A 257 -10.96 -3.05 -18.36
N ILE A 258 -10.62 -2.00 -17.61
CA ILE A 258 -11.10 -1.83 -16.24
C ILE A 258 -12.30 -0.88 -16.21
N ALA A 259 -13.29 -1.19 -15.37
CA ALA A 259 -14.50 -0.40 -15.22
C ALA A 259 -14.82 -0.17 -13.75
N ASN A 260 -15.11 1.08 -13.39
CA ASN A 260 -15.61 1.42 -12.07
C ASN A 260 -17.13 1.33 -12.13
N VAL A 261 -17.70 0.57 -11.22
CA VAL A 261 -19.10 0.20 -11.24
C VAL A 261 -19.70 0.47 -9.88
N THR A 262 -20.80 1.21 -9.86
CA THR A 262 -21.62 1.40 -8.67
C THR A 262 -22.76 0.39 -8.71
N LEU A 263 -22.86 -0.42 -7.67
CA LEU A 263 -24.00 -1.31 -7.45
C LEU A 263 -24.96 -0.66 -6.46
N THR A 264 -26.25 -0.63 -6.81
CA THR A 264 -27.32 -0.31 -5.87
C THR A 264 -27.87 -1.61 -5.32
N LEU A 265 -27.78 -1.78 -4.00
CA LEU A 265 -28.09 -3.04 -3.34
C LEU A 265 -29.51 -3.01 -2.74
N ASN A 266 -30.34 -3.96 -3.15
CA ASN A 266 -31.66 -4.15 -2.54
C ASN A 266 -31.68 -5.42 -1.69
N TRP A 267 -31.69 -5.27 -0.37
CA TRP A 267 -31.63 -6.39 0.58
C TRP A 267 -33.01 -6.96 0.89
N THR A 268 -33.10 -8.30 0.92
CA THR A 268 -34.32 -9.02 1.28
C THR A 268 -34.78 -8.63 2.69
N GLY A 269 -36.06 -8.28 2.83
CA GLY A 269 -36.66 -7.94 4.12
C GLY A 269 -36.33 -6.54 4.65
N VAL A 270 -35.55 -5.73 3.91
CA VAL A 270 -35.33 -4.32 4.22
C VAL A 270 -36.35 -3.48 3.45
N ALA A 271 -37.19 -2.73 4.17
CA ALA A 271 -38.18 -1.86 3.53
C ALA A 271 -37.46 -0.82 2.65
N LYS A 272 -37.86 -0.75 1.37
CA LYS A 272 -37.33 0.25 0.45
C LYS A 272 -37.65 1.65 0.98
N PRO A 273 -36.67 2.56 1.05
CA PRO A 273 -36.94 3.95 1.36
C PRO A 273 -37.88 4.53 0.30
N VAL A 274 -38.69 5.53 0.71
CA VAL A 274 -39.68 6.16 -0.18
C VAL A 274 -39.04 6.83 -1.40
N ASN A 275 -37.74 7.16 -1.32
CA ASN A 275 -36.95 7.67 -2.44
C ASN A 275 -35.90 6.63 -2.86
N GLU A 276 -35.84 6.29 -4.16
CA GLU A 276 -34.85 5.35 -4.71
C GLU A 276 -33.40 5.81 -4.52
N ASP A 277 -33.16 7.14 -4.49
CA ASP A 277 -31.85 7.75 -4.23
C ASP A 277 -31.27 7.46 -2.83
N SER A 278 -32.04 6.80 -1.96
CA SER A 278 -31.62 6.44 -0.60
C SER A 278 -31.22 4.97 -0.44
N LEU A 279 -31.23 4.19 -1.53
CA LEU A 279 -30.75 2.81 -1.47
C LEU A 279 -29.22 2.78 -1.26
N PRO A 280 -28.71 1.80 -0.50
CA PRO A 280 -27.27 1.70 -0.25
C PRO A 280 -26.54 1.37 -1.57
N THR A 281 -25.49 2.15 -1.85
CA THR A 281 -24.62 1.94 -3.00
C THR A 281 -23.23 1.52 -2.58
N VAL A 282 -22.59 0.70 -3.42
CA VAL A 282 -21.20 0.26 -3.24
C VAL A 282 -20.46 0.32 -4.56
N ALA A 283 -19.20 0.75 -4.53
CA ALA A 283 -18.37 0.90 -5.73
C ALA A 283 -17.33 -0.21 -5.83
N TYR A 284 -17.22 -0.80 -7.02
CA TYR A 284 -16.24 -1.82 -7.37
C TYR A 284 -15.44 -1.39 -8.59
N ASP A 285 -14.18 -1.80 -8.63
CA ASP A 285 -13.41 -1.82 -9.87
C ASP A 285 -13.46 -3.25 -10.44
N LEU A 286 -13.76 -3.39 -11.73
CA LEU A 286 -13.87 -4.66 -12.44
C LEU A 286 -12.78 -4.77 -13.49
N LEU A 287 -12.24 -5.97 -13.68
CA LEU A 287 -11.40 -6.32 -14.82
C LEU A 287 -12.23 -7.12 -15.81
N ILE A 288 -12.42 -6.55 -17.00
CA ILE A 288 -13.19 -7.13 -18.10
C ILE A 288 -12.22 -7.63 -19.14
N ASP A 289 -12.13 -8.94 -19.32
CA ASP A 289 -11.32 -9.56 -20.38
C ASP A 289 -12.12 -9.67 -21.68
N GLY A 290 -11.42 -9.56 -22.81
CA GLY A 290 -12.01 -9.58 -24.15
C GLY A 290 -13.11 -8.53 -24.35
N ALA A 291 -12.95 -7.33 -23.77
CA ALA A 291 -13.92 -6.24 -23.81
C ALA A 291 -14.23 -5.73 -25.24
N ASP A 292 -13.32 -5.99 -26.18
CA ASP A 292 -13.45 -5.70 -27.61
C ASP A 292 -14.00 -6.88 -28.44
N THR A 293 -14.40 -7.97 -27.78
CA THR A 293 -14.90 -9.20 -28.42
C THR A 293 -16.41 -9.37 -28.28
N GLY A 294 -16.96 -10.39 -28.93
CA GLY A 294 -18.37 -10.78 -28.79
C GLY A 294 -18.69 -11.60 -27.53
N ALA A 295 -17.71 -11.91 -26.68
CA ALA A 295 -17.89 -12.71 -25.48
C ALA A 295 -17.03 -12.21 -24.30
N PRO A 296 -17.19 -10.94 -23.88
CA PRO A 296 -16.44 -10.38 -22.76
C PRO A 296 -16.83 -11.04 -21.43
N ARG A 297 -15.90 -11.03 -20.48
CA ARG A 297 -16.10 -11.62 -19.14
C ARG A 297 -15.50 -10.74 -18.07
N VAL A 298 -16.22 -10.58 -16.96
CA VAL A 298 -15.64 -10.01 -15.74
C VAL A 298 -14.81 -11.10 -15.07
N VAL A 299 -13.49 -10.96 -15.11
CA VAL A 299 -12.56 -11.99 -14.61
C VAL A 299 -11.99 -11.68 -13.23
N ALA A 300 -12.13 -10.44 -12.75
CA ALA A 300 -11.77 -10.04 -11.39
C ALA A 300 -12.49 -8.77 -10.96
N TRP A 301 -12.58 -8.54 -9.66
CA TRP A 301 -13.15 -7.35 -9.04
C TRP A 301 -12.45 -6.97 -7.75
N GLY A 302 -12.53 -5.71 -7.35
CA GLY A 302 -11.97 -5.20 -6.10
C GLY A 302 -12.62 -3.90 -5.67
N GLY A 303 -12.19 -3.35 -4.53
CA GLY A 303 -12.68 -2.06 -4.07
C GLY A 303 -12.33 -0.92 -5.01
N ALA A 304 -13.05 0.19 -4.93
CA ALA A 304 -12.76 1.39 -5.73
C ALA A 304 -11.28 1.83 -5.59
N GLY A 305 -10.62 2.07 -6.72
CA GLY A 305 -9.20 2.43 -6.83
C GLY A 305 -8.25 1.24 -7.00
N THR A 306 -8.72 0.00 -6.97
CA THR A 306 -7.88 -1.21 -7.12
C THR A 306 -7.73 -1.68 -8.58
N GLY A 307 -8.48 -1.12 -9.53
CA GLY A 307 -8.53 -1.52 -10.94
C GLY A 307 -7.19 -1.90 -11.58
N PRO A 308 -6.14 -1.04 -11.51
CA PRO A 308 -4.84 -1.31 -12.12
C PRO A 308 -4.08 -2.50 -11.49
N SER A 309 -4.46 -2.93 -10.29
CA SER A 309 -3.85 -4.04 -9.56
C SER A 309 -4.63 -5.35 -9.68
N LEU A 310 -5.80 -5.32 -10.30
CA LEU A 310 -6.63 -6.52 -10.49
C LEU A 310 -5.90 -7.53 -11.37
N GLN A 311 -5.97 -8.79 -10.95
CA GLN A 311 -5.44 -9.93 -11.68
C GLN A 311 -6.59 -10.87 -11.98
N ALA A 312 -6.65 -11.37 -13.21
CA ALA A 312 -7.66 -12.33 -13.61
C ALA A 312 -7.73 -13.49 -12.60
N TYR A 313 -8.95 -13.78 -12.15
CA TYR A 313 -9.30 -14.83 -11.19
C TYR A 313 -8.75 -14.61 -9.77
N GLY A 314 -8.25 -13.42 -9.43
CA GLY A 314 -7.71 -13.10 -8.11
C GLY A 314 -8.72 -13.17 -6.96
N ASN A 315 -10.02 -13.20 -7.25
CA ASN A 315 -11.10 -13.36 -6.26
C ASN A 315 -11.41 -14.82 -5.90
N ALA A 316 -10.76 -15.79 -6.57
CA ALA A 316 -11.00 -17.20 -6.32
C ALA A 316 -10.43 -17.62 -4.96
N VAL A 317 -11.19 -18.45 -4.24
CA VAL A 317 -10.72 -19.21 -3.09
C VAL A 317 -10.30 -20.60 -3.59
N PRO A 318 -9.03 -21.00 -3.38
CA PRO A 318 -8.61 -22.36 -3.71
C PRO A 318 -9.22 -23.32 -2.70
N VAL A 319 -9.94 -24.33 -3.18
CA VAL A 319 -10.41 -25.46 -2.37
C VAL A 319 -9.72 -26.74 -2.81
N SER A 320 -9.60 -27.67 -1.87
CA SER A 320 -9.13 -29.02 -2.17
C SER A 320 -10.13 -29.77 -3.05
N ASP A 321 -9.66 -30.70 -3.88
CA ASP A 321 -10.50 -31.47 -4.83
C ASP A 321 -11.66 -32.24 -4.15
N ASP A 322 -11.56 -32.50 -2.85
CA ASP A 322 -12.58 -33.17 -2.04
C ASP A 322 -13.70 -32.22 -1.57
N GLU A 323 -13.39 -30.94 -1.36
CA GLU A 323 -14.37 -29.91 -0.95
C GLU A 323 -15.13 -29.33 -2.15
N ALA A 324 -14.48 -29.20 -3.31
CA ALA A 324 -15.09 -28.65 -4.52
C ALA A 324 -16.31 -29.45 -5.04
N LYS A 325 -16.40 -30.74 -4.69
CA LYS A 325 -17.52 -31.63 -5.07
C LYS A 325 -18.76 -31.49 -4.18
N ASN A 326 -18.62 -30.83 -3.02
CA ASN A 326 -19.66 -30.75 -2.00
C ASN A 326 -20.35 -29.37 -1.91
N VAL A 327 -19.99 -28.41 -2.78
CA VAL A 327 -20.68 -27.11 -2.88
C VAL A 327 -21.98 -27.32 -3.63
N THR A 328 -23.04 -27.67 -2.90
CA THR A 328 -24.41 -27.70 -3.43
C THR A 328 -25.03 -26.30 -3.42
N PRO A 329 -25.89 -25.96 -4.40
CA PRO A 329 -26.71 -24.76 -4.35
C PRO A 329 -27.51 -24.70 -3.04
N ILE A 330 -27.64 -23.52 -2.44
CA ILE A 330 -28.58 -23.31 -1.35
C ILE A 330 -29.98 -23.37 -1.98
N GLU A 331 -30.66 -24.51 -1.85
CA GLU A 331 -32.09 -24.59 -2.17
C GLU A 331 -32.85 -23.70 -1.17
N ASP A 332 -33.67 -22.81 -1.72
CA ASP A 332 -34.64 -22.00 -0.98
C ASP A 332 -35.65 -22.93 -0.30
N THR A 333 -35.41 -23.29 0.96
CA THR A 333 -36.34 -24.06 1.77
C THR A 333 -37.45 -23.15 2.30
N ALA A 334 -38.28 -22.67 1.39
CA ALA A 334 -39.51 -21.96 1.70
C ALA A 334 -40.71 -22.77 1.16
N ASP A 335 -40.88 -24.02 1.60
CA ASP A 335 -42.13 -24.78 1.50
C ASP A 335 -42.02 -26.12 2.25
N ALA A 336 -42.01 -26.08 3.58
CA ALA A 336 -42.18 -27.30 4.40
C ALA A 336 -42.71 -26.99 5.80
N GLU A 337 -43.81 -26.24 5.92
CA GLU A 337 -44.61 -26.25 7.16
C GLU A 337 -46.09 -25.96 6.86
N LEU A 338 -46.72 -26.87 6.12
CA LEU A 338 -48.17 -27.10 6.18
C LEU A 338 -48.44 -28.59 6.05
N GLU A 339 -48.27 -29.33 7.15
CA GLU A 339 -49.16 -30.42 7.59
C GLU A 339 -48.67 -30.97 8.94
N GLY A 340 -49.50 -30.80 9.98
CA GLY A 340 -49.26 -31.24 11.36
C GLY A 340 -50.24 -30.62 12.33
#